data_AF-A0A135LQ79-F1
#
_entry.id   AF-A0A135LQ79-F1
#
_cell.length_a   1.000
_cell.length_b   1.000
_cell.length_c   1.000
_cell.angle_alpha   90.00
_cell.angle_beta   90.00
_cell.angle_gamma   90.00
#
_symmetry.space_group_name_H-M   'P 1'
#
loop_
_entity.id
_entity.type
_entity.pdbx_description
1 polymer ?
#
loop_
_entity_poly.entity_id
_entity_poly.type
_entity_poly.pdbx_seq_one_letter_code
_entity_poly.pdbx_strand_id
1 'polypeptide(L)'
;MIQDPDLGRVVLIVDGLDECKDDDREQLIKFFQDLRSTAPLMKCILSSRTLGEIEISIESAMKKTGYYTIFKLDDCSLKNPINIYINQKQLELKEIHEESLDVETAGNLIT
;
A
#
# COMPACT_ATOMS: atom_id res chain seq x y z
N MET A 1 20.40 15.68 4.55
CA MET A 1 19.58 15.29 5.73
C MET A 1 18.16 15.77 5.51
N ILE A 2 17.14 15.25 6.21
CA ILE A 2 15.72 15.64 5.98
C ILE A 2 15.45 17.16 6.15
N GLN A 3 16.30 17.84 6.90
CA GLN A 3 16.26 19.29 7.12
C GLN A 3 17.12 20.09 6.13
N ASP A 4 17.68 19.44 5.12
CA ASP A 4 18.49 20.08 4.11
C ASP A 4 17.60 20.98 3.25
N PRO A 5 17.85 22.30 3.20
CA PRO A 5 17.02 23.24 2.46
C PRO A 5 17.06 23.02 0.94
N ASP A 6 18.09 22.33 0.43
CA ASP A 6 18.19 21.95 -0.99
C ASP A 6 17.48 20.63 -1.29
N LEU A 7 17.02 19.92 -0.24
CA LEU A 7 16.19 18.74 -0.39
C LEU A 7 14.81 19.17 -0.86
N GLY A 8 14.51 18.87 -2.13
CA GLY A 8 13.20 19.11 -2.71
C GLY A 8 12.08 18.33 -2.01
N ARG A 9 10.91 18.27 -2.65
CA ARG A 9 9.78 17.50 -2.11
C ARG A 9 10.13 16.02 -2.04
N VAL A 10 9.97 15.43 -0.86
CA VAL A 10 10.22 14.00 -0.61
C VAL A 10 8.92 13.32 -0.20
N VAL A 11 8.70 12.11 -0.70
CA VAL A 11 7.59 11.25 -0.29
C VAL A 11 8.17 10.01 0.36
N LEU A 12 7.86 9.81 1.64
CA LEU A 12 8.24 8.63 2.40
C LEU A 12 7.04 7.67 2.45
N ILE A 13 7.27 6.44 2.01
CA ILE A 13 6.25 5.39 1.99
C ILE A 13 6.71 4.30 2.95
N VAL A 14 5.87 3.96 3.91
CA VAL A 14 6.06 2.82 4.80
C VAL A 14 4.93 1.84 4.54
N ASP A 15 5.31 0.63 4.13
CA ASP A 15 4.39 -0.47 3.89
C ASP A 15 4.40 -1.41 5.11
N GLY A 16 3.23 -1.88 5.54
CA GLY A 16 3.10 -2.87 6.61
C GLY A 16 3.53 -2.39 7.99
N LEU A 17 3.03 -1.24 8.45
CA LEU A 17 3.35 -0.70 9.79
C LEU A 17 3.03 -1.70 10.92
N ASP A 18 2.04 -2.56 10.72
CA ASP A 18 1.67 -3.63 11.64
C ASP A 18 2.74 -4.71 11.83
N GLU A 19 3.68 -4.84 10.90
CA GLU A 19 4.79 -5.80 10.98
C GLU A 19 5.93 -5.31 11.88
N CYS A 20 5.92 -4.02 12.25
CA CYS A 20 6.85 -3.47 13.22
C CYS A 20 6.54 -3.99 14.62
N LYS A 21 7.60 -4.23 15.41
CA LYS A 21 7.47 -4.44 16.85
C LYS A 21 6.83 -3.21 17.49
N ASP A 22 6.16 -3.41 18.62
CA ASP A 22 5.37 -2.35 19.27
C ASP A 22 6.22 -1.09 19.57
N ASP A 23 7.41 -1.25 20.16
CA ASP A 23 8.31 -0.14 20.48
C ASP A 23 8.80 0.62 19.24
N ASP A 24 9.12 -0.10 18.16
CA ASP A 24 9.59 0.48 16.90
C ASP A 24 8.44 1.23 16.20
N ARG A 25 7.22 0.68 16.27
CA ARG A 25 6.01 1.27 15.70
C ARG A 25 5.67 2.60 16.39
N GLU A 26 5.73 2.64 17.73
CA GLU A 26 5.50 3.88 18.47
C GLU A 26 6.54 4.97 18.15
N GLN A 27 7.82 4.58 18.07
CA GLN A 27 8.89 5.50 17.66
C GLN A 27 8.66 6.06 16.26
N LEU A 28 8.23 5.21 15.32
CA LEU A 28 7.96 5.61 13.95
C LEU A 28 6.77 6.58 13.86
N ILE A 29 5.68 6.31 14.59
CA ILE A 29 4.52 7.21 14.67
C ILE A 29 4.95 8.58 15.23
N LYS A 30 5.77 8.60 16.29
CA LYS A 30 6.29 9.84 16.86
C LYS A 30 7.19 10.59 15.87
N PHE A 31 8.07 9.89 15.17
CA PHE A 31 8.91 10.47 14.12
C PHE A 31 8.06 11.16 13.03
N PHE A 32 6.95 10.56 12.61
CA PHE A 32 6.04 11.17 11.64
C PHE A 32 5.33 12.42 12.16
N GLN A 33 5.05 12.50 13.47
CA GLN A 33 4.52 13.72 14.08
C GLN A 33 5.55 14.86 14.01
N ASP A 34 6.80 14.56 14.35
CA ASP A 34 7.90 15.54 14.42
C ASP A 34 8.37 15.98 13.03
N LEU A 35 8.27 15.09 12.03
CA LEU A 35 8.58 15.37 10.62
C LEU A 35 7.80 16.57 10.08
N ARG A 36 6.58 16.77 10.57
CA ARG A 36 5.73 17.85 10.09
C ARG A 36 6.28 19.23 10.47
N SER A 37 6.80 19.39 11.68
CA SER A 37 7.36 20.67 12.13
C SER A 37 8.77 20.91 11.57
N THR A 38 9.51 19.83 11.33
CA THR A 38 10.93 19.90 10.94
C THR A 38 11.19 19.81 9.44
N ALA A 39 10.24 19.27 8.65
CA ALA A 39 10.38 19.06 7.21
C ALA A 39 9.04 19.21 6.47
N PRO A 40 8.54 20.44 6.27
CA PRO A 40 7.23 20.70 5.64
C PRO A 40 7.14 20.25 4.17
N LEU A 41 8.27 19.98 3.51
CA LEU A 41 8.34 19.47 2.15
C LEU A 41 8.22 17.94 2.08
N MET A 42 8.19 17.24 3.22
CA MET A 42 7.98 15.79 3.28
C MET A 42 6.51 15.42 3.38
N LYS A 43 6.11 14.44 2.57
CA LYS A 43 4.82 13.75 2.71
C LYS A 43 5.06 12.32 3.12
N CYS A 44 4.21 11.80 4.00
CA CYS A 44 4.31 10.43 4.47
C CYS A 44 3.03 9.67 4.10
N ILE A 45 3.20 8.45 3.59
CA ILE A 45 2.13 7.50 3.31
C ILE A 45 2.45 6.25 4.11
N LEU A 46 1.50 5.84 4.96
CA LEU A 46 1.64 4.68 5.83
C LEU A 46 0.54 3.68 5.46
N SER A 47 0.92 2.43 5.21
CA SER A 47 -0.03 1.32 5.10
C SER A 47 0.07 0.44 6.34
N SER A 48 -1.04 -0.22 6.69
CA SER A 48 -1.12 -1.15 7.82
C SER A 48 -2.35 -2.02 7.64
N ARG A 49 -2.33 -3.25 8.16
CA ARG A 49 -3.56 -3.98 8.48
C ARG A 49 -4.39 -3.22 9.52
N THR A 50 -5.69 -3.47 9.53
CA THR A 50 -6.64 -2.95 10.53
C THR A 50 -6.40 -3.61 11.89
N LEU A 51 -5.40 -3.12 12.61
CA LEU A 51 -5.22 -3.37 14.03
C LEU A 51 -5.79 -2.17 14.80
N GLY A 52 -6.78 -2.43 15.66
CA GLY A 52 -7.46 -1.35 16.40
C GLY A 52 -6.50 -0.48 17.22
N GLU A 53 -5.42 -1.06 17.73
CA GLU A 53 -4.38 -0.34 18.50
C GLU A 53 -3.60 0.67 17.63
N ILE A 54 -3.31 0.33 16.37
CA ILE A 54 -2.63 1.21 15.42
C ILE A 54 -3.54 2.37 15.04
N GLU A 55 -4.82 2.09 14.80
CA GLU A 55 -5.82 3.12 14.51
C GLU A 55 -5.95 4.11 15.67
N ILE A 56 -6.06 3.62 16.91
CA ILE A 56 -6.13 4.48 18.11
C ILE A 56 -4.86 5.32 18.28
N SER A 57 -3.68 4.72 18.10
CA SER A 57 -2.41 5.41 18.24
C SER A 57 -2.24 6.50 17.18
N ILE A 58 -2.50 6.19 15.91
CA ILE A 58 -2.43 7.16 14.79
C ILE A 58 -3.48 8.24 14.96
N GLU A 59 -4.72 7.91 15.29
CA GLU A 59 -5.75 8.93 15.49
C GLU A 59 -5.42 9.85 16.66
N SER A 60 -4.99 9.31 17.80
CA SER A 60 -4.59 10.10 18.98
C SER A 60 -3.39 10.98 18.67
N ALA A 61 -2.40 10.41 17.97
CA ALA A 61 -1.19 11.08 17.55
C ALA A 61 -1.47 12.22 16.55
N MET A 62 -2.33 11.98 15.57
CA MET A 62 -2.51 12.85 14.42
C MET A 62 -3.68 13.83 14.57
N LYS A 63 -4.70 13.55 15.41
CA LYS A 63 -5.76 14.51 15.79
C LYS A 63 -5.19 15.82 16.32
N LYS A 64 -4.10 15.76 17.09
CA LYS A 64 -3.41 16.94 17.63
C LYS A 64 -2.83 17.84 16.55
N THR A 65 -2.50 17.26 15.39
CA THR A 65 -1.88 17.98 14.30
C THR A 65 -2.94 18.52 13.33
N GLY A 66 -4.04 17.79 13.10
CA GLY A 66 -5.16 18.19 12.23
C GLY A 66 -4.92 18.03 10.72
N TYR A 67 -3.79 17.42 10.31
CA TYR A 67 -3.40 17.29 8.89
C TYR A 67 -3.03 15.84 8.58
N TYR A 68 -4.00 14.95 8.71
CA TYR A 68 -3.88 13.55 8.30
C TYR A 68 -5.18 13.11 7.63
N THR A 69 -5.08 12.07 6.80
CA THR A 69 -6.23 11.44 6.17
C THR A 69 -6.04 9.94 6.29
N ILE A 70 -7.01 9.26 6.88
CA ILE A 70 -7.05 7.80 6.95
C ILE A 70 -7.92 7.31 5.79
N PHE A 71 -7.37 6.41 4.98
CA PHE A 71 -8.11 5.70 3.96
C PHE A 71 -8.38 4.27 4.44
N LYS A 72 -9.65 3.94 4.66
CA LYS A 72 -10.08 2.57 4.91
C LYS A 72 -10.47 1.94 3.57
N LEU A 73 -9.68 0.99 3.09
CA LEU A 73 -9.88 0.39 1.76
C LEU A 73 -11.02 -0.63 1.73
N ASP A 74 -11.31 -1.26 2.88
CA ASP A 74 -12.21 -2.41 2.95
C ASP A 74 -13.49 -2.12 3.76
N ASP A 75 -13.85 -0.85 3.94
CA ASP A 75 -15.06 -0.46 4.68
C ASP A 75 -16.36 -0.70 3.88
N CYS A 76 -16.25 -1.41 2.76
CA CYS A 76 -17.36 -1.82 1.92
C CYS A 76 -17.16 -3.25 1.43
N SER A 77 -18.24 -3.89 0.98
CA SER A 77 -18.15 -5.25 0.45
C SER A 77 -17.34 -5.28 -0.85
N LEU A 78 -16.17 -5.91 -0.82
CA LEU A 78 -15.34 -6.13 -1.99
C LEU A 78 -15.75 -7.35 -2.83
N LYS A 79 -16.85 -8.03 -2.47
CA LYS A 79 -17.29 -9.26 -3.15
C LYS A 79 -17.42 -9.09 -4.66
N ASN A 80 -18.09 -8.01 -5.11
CA ASN A 80 -18.31 -7.78 -6.53
C ASN A 80 -17.01 -7.41 -7.28
N PRO A 81 -16.20 -6.44 -6.82
CA PRO A 81 -14.88 -6.18 -7.40
C PRO A 81 -13.95 -7.41 -7.45
N ILE A 82 -13.91 -8.21 -6.37
CA ILE A 82 -13.11 -9.44 -6.32
C ILE A 82 -13.59 -10.44 -7.37
N ASN A 83 -14.90 -10.67 -7.49
CA ASN A 83 -15.43 -11.58 -8.49
C ASN A 83 -15.11 -11.12 -9.92
N ILE A 84 -15.18 -9.81 -10.19
CA ILE A 84 -14.78 -9.24 -11.48
C ILE A 84 -13.30 -9.54 -11.76
N TYR A 85 -12.42 -9.27 -10.80
CA TYR A 85 -10.99 -9.54 -10.93
C TYR A 85 -10.68 -11.03 -11.17
N ILE A 86 -11.34 -11.92 -10.41
CA ILE A 86 -11.19 -13.38 -10.58
C ILE A 86 -11.62 -13.80 -11.99
N ASN A 87 -12.80 -13.36 -12.44
CA ASN A 87 -13.30 -13.70 -13.78
C ASN A 87 -12.35 -13.21 -14.87
N GLN A 88 -11.79 -12.00 -14.71
CA GLN A 88 -10.81 -11.46 -15.65
C GLN A 88 -9.53 -12.30 -15.67
N LYS A 89 -8.98 -12.66 -14.51
CA LYS A 89 -7.80 -13.54 -14.43
C LYS A 89 -8.06 -14.93 -15.01
N GLN A 90 -9.27 -15.48 -14.87
CA GLN A 90 -9.63 -16.73 -15.51
C GLN A 90 -9.69 -16.62 -17.04
N LEU A 91 -10.13 -15.49 -17.59
CA LEU A 91 -10.09 -15.25 -19.04
C LEU A 91 -8.66 -15.13 -19.56
N GLU A 92 -7.83 -14.31 -18.90
CA GLU A 92 -6.41 -14.17 -19.25
C GLU A 92 -5.67 -15.52 -19.23
N LEU A 93 -5.95 -16.37 -18.24
CA LEU A 93 -5.34 -17.70 -18.15
C LEU A 93 -5.80 -18.65 -19.28
N LYS A 94 -7.05 -18.54 -19.74
CA LYS A 94 -7.56 -19.33 -20.87
C LYS A 94 -6.91 -18.90 -22.18
N GLU A 95 -6.79 -17.61 -22.42
CA GLU A 95 -6.13 -17.06 -23.61
C GLU A 95 -4.68 -17.55 -23.70
N ILE A 96 -3.92 -17.48 -22.60
CA ILE A 96 -2.54 -17.99 -22.56
C ILE A 96 -2.50 -19.51 -22.85
N HIS A 97 -3.47 -20.27 -22.34
CA HIS A 97 -3.52 -21.71 -22.59
C HIS A 97 -3.84 -22.04 -24.06
N GLU A 98 -4.81 -21.34 -24.65
CA GLU A 98 -5.19 -21.51 -26.06
C GLU A 98 -4.04 -21.12 -27.00
N GLU A 99 -3.36 -20.00 -26.73
CA GLU A 99 -2.14 -19.62 -27.47
C GLU A 99 -1.02 -20.67 -27.36
N SER A 100 -0.85 -21.28 -26.18
CA SER A 100 0.17 -22.33 -26.00
C SER A 100 -0.14 -23.61 -26.77
N LEU A 101 -1.42 -23.96 -26.91
CA LEU A 101 -1.88 -25.13 -27.67
C LEU A 101 -1.76 -24.91 -29.19
N ASP A 102 -2.00 -23.70 -29.67
CA ASP A 102 -1.86 -23.35 -31.08
C ASP A 102 -0.40 -23.43 -31.54
N VAL A 103 0.55 -23.06 -30.67
CA VAL A 103 2.00 -23.17 -30.94
C VAL A 103 2.47 -24.63 -30.98
N GLU A 104 2.01 -25.50 -30.06
CA GLU A 104 2.32 -26.93 -30.09
C GLU A 104 1.74 -27.63 -31.33
N THR A 105 0.51 -27.27 -31.72
CA THR A 105 -0.15 -27.85 -32.89
C THR A 105 0.54 -27.44 -34.19
N ALA A 106 0.99 -26.18 -34.29
CA ALA A 106 1.79 -25.70 -35.42
C ALA A 106 3.18 -26.37 -35.48
N GLY A 107 3.81 -26.67 -34.34
CA GLY A 107 5.08 -27.40 -34.28
C GLY A 107 5.00 -28.85 -34.77
N ASN A 108 3.87 -29.53 -34.51
CA ASN A 108 3.67 -30.93 -34.89
C ASN A 108 3.29 -31.14 -36.37
N LEU A 109 2.93 -30.08 -37.11
CA LEU A 109 2.59 -30.13 -38.54
C LEU A 109 3.83 -30.01 -39.46
N ILE A 110 5.03 -29.76 -38.92
CA ILE A 110 6.28 -29.51 -39.68
C ILE A 110 7.28 -30.69 -39.56
N THR A 111 6.85 -31.84 -39.05
CA THR A 111 7.63 -33.10 -38.98
C THR A 111 6.96 -34.20 -39.77
#